data_AF-A0A1G8KF92-F1
#
_entry.id   AF-A0A1G8KF92-F1
#
_cell.length_a   1.000
_cell.length_b   1.000
_cell.length_c   1.000
_cell.angle_alpha   90.00
_cell.angle_beta   90.00
_cell.angle_gamma   90.00
#
_symmetry.space_group_name_H-M   'P 1'
#
loop_
_entity.id
_entity.type
_entity.pdbx_description
1 polymer ?
#
loop_
_entity_poly.entity_id
_entity_poly.type
_entity_poly.pdbx_seq_one_letter_code
_entity_poly.pdbx_strand_id
1 'polypeptide(L)'
;MDKIKDLINEKNQGAENNILETKYITKEDIPLNGEITKKYNKLAAKSHLGGQYDWLARFSYAEGIYDLELSIHVDDKAQGFIKEDVEKIEKHNDSYFKMKQEPSVQELDIFLYYHFPLLDMSKIDMEKKAKESGFDDIMEQTWFCFFPRKDGTPCGLCNPCKYTREEGMGRRVPDPTIKDKTEFFLRKVNQKVKSVVGGRK
;
A
#
# COMPACT_ATOMS: atom_id res chain seq x y z
N MET A 1 -9.18 7.83 -11.10
CA MET A 1 -9.65 6.44 -10.87
C MET A 1 -10.55 5.98 -12.00
N ASP A 2 -11.30 6.88 -12.65
CA ASP A 2 -12.28 6.54 -13.68
C ASP A 2 -11.71 5.69 -14.82
N LYS A 3 -10.55 6.06 -15.38
CA LYS A 3 -9.87 5.24 -16.40
C LYS A 3 -9.68 3.77 -16.00
N ILE A 4 -9.31 3.49 -14.75
CA ILE A 4 -9.11 2.11 -14.27
C ILE A 4 -10.46 1.40 -14.17
N LYS A 5 -11.51 2.09 -13.71
CA LYS A 5 -12.87 1.53 -13.65
C LYS A 5 -13.38 1.19 -15.05
N ASP A 6 -13.17 2.09 -16.02
CA ASP A 6 -13.55 1.87 -17.41
C ASP A 6 -12.86 0.63 -17.99
N LEU A 7 -11.53 0.51 -17.81
CA LEU A 7 -10.76 -0.65 -18.25
C LEU A 7 -11.22 -1.96 -17.58
N ILE A 8 -11.60 -1.93 -16.30
CA ILE A 8 -12.13 -3.10 -15.60
C ILE A 8 -13.47 -3.52 -16.20
N ASN A 9 -14.37 -2.58 -16.46
CA ASN A 9 -15.69 -2.85 -17.02
C ASN A 9 -15.61 -3.39 -18.46
N GLU A 10 -14.65 -2.90 -19.25
CA GLU A 10 -14.39 -3.41 -20.61
C GLU A 10 -13.95 -4.89 -20.60
N LYS A 11 -13.20 -5.32 -19.59
CA LYS A 11 -12.74 -6.71 -19.47
C LYS A 11 -13.74 -7.65 -18.81
N ASN A 12 -14.51 -7.14 -17.87
CA ASN A 12 -15.45 -7.93 -17.10
C ASN A 12 -16.80 -7.20 -17.04
N GLN A 13 -17.66 -7.51 -18.01
CA GLN A 13 -18.99 -6.93 -18.10
C GLN A 13 -19.78 -7.24 -16.82
N GLY A 14 -20.30 -6.21 -16.14
CA GLY A 14 -20.98 -6.36 -14.86
C GLY A 14 -20.11 -6.04 -13.65
N ALA A 15 -18.79 -5.87 -13.82
CA ALA A 15 -17.88 -5.51 -12.74
C ALA A 15 -18.20 -4.14 -12.11
N GLU A 16 -18.87 -3.24 -12.84
CA GLU A 16 -19.35 -1.97 -12.34
C GLU A 16 -20.28 -2.13 -11.14
N ASN A 17 -21.03 -3.25 -11.07
CA ASN A 17 -21.94 -3.54 -9.97
C ASN A 17 -21.20 -3.98 -8.69
N ASN A 18 -19.92 -4.35 -8.81
CA ASN A 18 -19.06 -4.75 -7.70
C ASN A 18 -18.19 -3.61 -7.16
N ILE A 19 -18.18 -2.45 -7.83
CA ILE A 19 -17.40 -1.28 -7.43
C ILE A 19 -18.35 -0.23 -6.85
N LEU A 20 -18.40 -0.14 -5.53
CA LEU A 20 -19.20 0.88 -4.83
C LEU A 20 -18.63 2.30 -5.04
N GLU A 21 -19.44 3.29 -4.66
CA GLU A 21 -19.03 4.69 -4.65
C GLU A 21 -17.78 4.90 -3.79
N THR A 22 -16.84 5.70 -4.29
CA THR A 22 -15.59 6.01 -3.60
C THR A 22 -15.85 7.00 -2.46
N LYS A 23 -15.59 6.57 -1.22
CA LYS A 23 -15.65 7.45 -0.04
C LYS A 23 -14.29 8.11 0.21
N TYR A 24 -14.31 9.41 0.49
CA TYR A 24 -13.13 10.19 0.84
C TYR A 24 -13.17 10.57 2.31
N ILE A 25 -12.10 10.26 3.04
CA ILE A 25 -11.98 10.52 4.47
C ILE A 25 -10.60 11.14 4.70
N THR A 26 -10.56 12.25 5.43
CA THR A 26 -9.28 12.86 5.82
C THR A 26 -8.75 12.16 7.07
N LYS A 27 -7.43 12.17 7.26
CA LYS A 27 -6.82 11.50 8.41
C LYS A 27 -7.28 12.13 9.72
N GLU A 28 -7.56 13.42 9.69
CA GLU A 28 -8.02 14.24 10.81
C GLU A 28 -9.44 13.86 11.25
N ASP A 29 -10.27 13.36 10.32
CA ASP A 29 -11.62 12.90 10.60
C ASP A 29 -11.66 11.50 11.25
N ILE A 30 -10.56 10.74 11.19
CA ILE A 30 -10.49 9.40 11.78
C ILE A 30 -10.41 9.53 13.32
N PRO A 31 -11.39 8.99 14.08
CA PRO A 31 -11.40 9.10 15.52
C PRO A 31 -10.10 8.61 16.18
N LEU A 32 -9.73 9.28 17.28
CA LEU A 32 -8.61 8.85 18.10
C LEU A 32 -8.97 7.56 18.85
N ASN A 33 -8.00 6.65 18.98
CA ASN A 33 -8.13 5.46 19.81
C ASN A 33 -6.79 5.20 20.50
N GLY A 34 -6.70 5.56 21.78
CA GLY A 34 -5.46 5.50 22.55
C GLY A 34 -4.89 4.09 22.67
N GLU A 35 -5.72 3.06 22.73
CA GLU A 35 -5.27 1.67 22.84
C GLU A 35 -4.65 1.17 21.54
N ILE A 36 -5.29 1.43 20.39
CA ILE A 36 -4.72 1.10 19.07
C ILE A 36 -3.39 1.84 18.87
N THR A 37 -3.37 3.15 19.12
CA THR A 37 -2.15 3.96 18.96
C THR A 37 -1.04 3.49 19.90
N LYS A 38 -1.35 3.08 21.12
CA LYS A 38 -0.37 2.51 22.07
C LYS A 38 0.21 1.19 21.57
N LYS A 39 -0.62 0.28 21.05
CA LYS A 39 -0.16 -0.99 20.45
C LYS A 39 0.73 -0.73 19.23
N TYR A 40 0.31 0.15 18.33
CA TYR A 40 1.11 0.59 17.19
C TYR A 40 2.48 1.14 17.62
N ASN A 41 2.51 2.07 18.58
CA ASN A 41 3.75 2.70 19.03
C ASN A 41 4.75 1.68 19.57
N LYS A 42 4.27 0.64 20.28
CA LYS A 42 5.12 -0.46 20.74
C LYS A 42 5.69 -1.30 19.60
N LEU A 43 4.94 -1.57 18.53
CA LEU A 43 5.46 -2.27 17.35
C LEU A 43 6.48 -1.41 16.59
N ALA A 44 6.14 -0.15 16.35
CA ALA A 44 6.99 0.81 15.65
C ALA A 44 8.31 1.09 16.39
N ALA A 45 8.35 0.88 17.71
CA ALA A 45 9.58 0.96 18.50
C ALA A 45 10.52 -0.24 18.30
N LYS A 46 10.01 -1.41 17.88
CA LYS A 46 10.81 -2.63 17.65
C LYS A 46 11.49 -2.62 16.28
N SER A 47 10.77 -2.18 15.25
CA SER A 47 11.27 -2.08 13.87
C SER A 47 10.45 -1.06 13.09
N HIS A 48 10.94 -0.65 11.92
CA HIS A 48 10.27 0.36 11.10
C HIS A 48 8.89 -0.13 10.63
N LEU A 49 7.85 0.45 11.22
CA LEU A 49 6.46 0.26 10.84
C LEU A 49 5.88 1.61 10.42
N GLY A 50 5.19 1.64 9.29
CA GLY A 50 4.64 2.88 8.74
C GLY A 50 3.47 3.43 9.55
N GLY A 51 3.35 4.76 9.64
CA GLY A 51 2.26 5.41 10.38
C GLY A 51 0.85 5.06 9.88
N GLN A 52 0.73 4.49 8.68
CA GLN A 52 -0.55 4.02 8.15
C GLN A 52 -1.23 2.93 8.96
N TYR A 53 -0.45 2.07 9.62
CA TYR A 53 -1.04 0.98 10.38
C TYR A 53 -1.73 1.46 11.66
N ASP A 54 -1.37 2.63 12.21
CA ASP A 54 -2.15 3.28 13.28
C ASP A 54 -3.50 3.75 12.75
N TRP A 55 -3.49 4.66 11.78
CA TRP A 55 -4.73 5.33 11.39
C TRP A 55 -5.68 4.42 10.59
N LEU A 56 -5.20 3.42 9.85
CA LEU A 56 -6.06 2.41 9.22
C LEU A 56 -6.76 1.52 10.26
N ALA A 57 -6.06 1.16 11.35
CA ALA A 57 -6.65 0.31 12.38
C ALA A 57 -7.72 1.09 13.16
N ARG A 58 -7.46 2.38 13.45
CA ARG A 58 -8.44 3.28 14.06
C ARG A 58 -9.66 3.49 13.17
N PHE A 59 -9.44 3.69 11.87
CA PHE A 59 -10.52 3.81 10.90
C PHE A 59 -11.39 2.55 10.85
N SER A 60 -10.77 1.38 10.71
CA SER A 60 -11.48 0.10 10.63
C SER A 60 -12.29 -0.16 11.91
N TYR A 61 -11.71 0.12 13.07
CA TYR A 61 -12.42 0.06 14.36
C TYR A 61 -13.63 1.01 14.42
N ALA A 62 -13.46 2.27 14.01
CA ALA A 62 -14.53 3.27 14.08
C ALA A 62 -15.71 2.96 13.15
N GLU A 63 -15.43 2.41 11.97
CA GLU A 63 -16.45 2.02 10.99
C GLU A 63 -17.01 0.61 11.22
N GLY A 64 -16.47 -0.16 12.16
CA GLY A 64 -16.87 -1.55 12.40
C GLY A 64 -16.51 -2.49 11.23
N ILE A 65 -15.39 -2.23 10.55
CA ILE A 65 -14.88 -3.01 9.43
C ILE A 65 -13.81 -3.98 9.95
N TYR A 66 -13.95 -5.28 9.65
CA TYR A 66 -13.07 -6.34 10.16
C TYR A 66 -12.49 -7.25 9.07
N ASP A 67 -12.69 -6.87 7.81
CA ASP A 67 -12.33 -7.62 6.62
C ASP A 67 -11.70 -6.72 5.54
N LEU A 68 -11.08 -5.61 5.96
CA LEU A 68 -10.44 -4.69 5.02
C LEU A 68 -9.19 -5.36 4.41
N GLU A 69 -9.10 -5.39 3.08
CA GLU A 69 -7.92 -5.96 2.44
C GLU A 69 -6.73 -5.01 2.52
N LEU A 70 -5.59 -5.54 2.99
CA LEU A 70 -4.34 -4.80 3.11
C LEU A 70 -3.25 -5.49 2.29
N SER A 71 -2.72 -4.76 1.31
CA SER A 71 -1.68 -5.24 0.40
C SER A 71 -0.31 -5.26 1.08
N ILE A 72 -0.06 -6.27 1.92
CA ILE A 72 1.27 -6.61 2.45
C ILE A 72 1.78 -7.82 1.65
N HIS A 73 2.96 -7.72 1.07
CA HIS A 73 3.61 -8.78 0.29
C HIS A 73 4.96 -9.22 0.89
N VAL A 74 5.61 -10.24 0.32
CA VAL A 74 6.81 -10.88 0.93
C VAL A 74 8.00 -9.94 1.17
N ASP A 75 8.11 -8.86 0.41
CA ASP A 75 9.21 -7.89 0.53
C ASP A 75 8.86 -6.70 1.45
N ASP A 76 7.62 -6.63 1.93
CA ASP A 76 7.20 -5.57 2.84
C ASP A 76 7.73 -5.81 4.25
N LYS A 77 8.25 -4.76 4.87
CA LYS A 77 8.69 -4.80 6.28
C LYS A 77 7.57 -5.22 7.24
N ALA A 78 6.32 -4.90 6.91
CA ALA A 78 5.17 -5.27 7.73
C ALA A 78 4.92 -6.79 7.74
N GLN A 79 5.29 -7.51 6.67
CA GLN A 79 5.17 -8.97 6.59
C GLN A 79 5.97 -9.65 7.72
N GLY A 80 7.16 -9.12 8.02
CA GLY A 80 8.01 -9.61 9.11
C GLY A 80 7.40 -9.50 10.51
N PHE A 81 6.38 -8.66 10.71
CA PHE A 81 5.66 -8.57 11.98
C PHE A 81 4.55 -9.61 12.13
N ILE A 82 3.90 -10.00 11.02
CA ILE A 82 2.65 -10.76 11.07
C ILE A 82 2.76 -12.20 10.57
N LYS A 83 3.77 -12.54 9.77
CA LYS A 83 3.84 -13.82 9.04
C LYS A 83 3.75 -15.08 9.92
N GLU A 84 4.21 -15.01 11.18
CA GLU A 84 4.15 -16.15 12.11
C GLU A 84 2.81 -16.21 12.88
N ASP A 85 2.04 -15.13 12.85
CA ASP A 85 0.82 -14.91 13.62
C ASP A 85 -0.43 -14.84 12.75
N VAL A 86 -0.33 -15.34 11.52
CA VAL A 86 -1.45 -15.48 10.59
C VAL A 86 -1.81 -16.93 10.33
N GLU A 87 -3.03 -17.15 9.87
CA GLU A 87 -3.53 -18.40 9.32
C GLU A 87 -4.03 -18.17 7.89
N LYS A 88 -3.78 -19.15 7.01
CA LYS A 88 -4.28 -19.13 5.64
C LYS A 88 -5.73 -19.61 5.64
N ILE A 89 -6.61 -18.82 5.02
CA ILE A 89 -8.01 -19.15 4.81
C ILE A 89 -8.20 -19.44 3.32
N GLU A 90 -8.74 -20.61 3.02
CA GLU A 90 -9.14 -21.00 1.67
C GLU A 90 -10.66 -21.02 1.59
N LYS A 91 -11.22 -20.25 0.64
CA LYS A 91 -12.67 -20.16 0.46
C LYS A 91 -13.01 -20.19 -1.03
N HIS A 92 -13.73 -21.23 -1.46
CA HIS A 92 -14.05 -21.46 -2.86
C HIS A 92 -12.79 -21.48 -3.74
N ASN A 93 -12.62 -20.47 -4.60
CA ASN A 93 -11.48 -20.31 -5.52
C ASN A 93 -10.54 -19.15 -5.11
N ASP A 94 -10.62 -18.72 -3.85
CA ASP A 94 -9.83 -17.61 -3.33
C ASP A 94 -9.10 -18.01 -2.03
N SER A 95 -8.00 -17.32 -1.75
CA SER A 95 -7.23 -17.51 -0.53
C SER A 95 -6.64 -16.21 -0.03
N TYR A 96 -6.69 -16.01 1.28
CA TYR A 96 -6.06 -14.88 1.95
C TYR A 96 -5.56 -15.30 3.33
N PHE A 97 -4.76 -14.46 3.97
CA PHE A 97 -4.33 -14.66 5.35
C PHE A 97 -5.11 -13.77 6.30
N LYS A 98 -5.39 -14.26 7.51
CA LYS A 98 -5.91 -13.46 8.63
C LYS A 98 -5.02 -13.64 9.85
N MET A 99 -5.03 -12.67 10.75
CA MET A 99 -4.42 -12.82 12.07
C MET A 99 -5.08 -13.97 12.84
N LYS A 100 -4.27 -14.75 13.55
CA LYS A 100 -4.74 -15.72 14.55
C LYS A 100 -5.50 -14.99 15.65
N GLN A 101 -6.52 -15.64 16.22
CA GLN A 101 -7.31 -15.08 17.33
C GLN A 101 -6.45 -14.73 18.55
N GLU A 102 -5.41 -15.54 18.80
CA GLU A 102 -4.45 -15.33 19.87
C GLU A 102 -3.04 -15.15 19.26
N PRO A 103 -2.65 -13.92 18.87
CA PRO A 103 -1.32 -13.66 18.35
C PRO A 103 -0.26 -13.79 19.45
N SER A 104 0.97 -14.07 19.05
CA SER A 104 2.13 -14.22 19.93
C SER A 104 2.37 -13.01 20.85
N VAL A 105 1.98 -11.82 20.39
CA VAL A 105 1.99 -10.58 21.18
C VAL A 105 0.73 -9.75 20.91
N GLN A 106 0.14 -9.20 21.97
CA GLN A 106 -1.11 -8.41 21.90
C GLN A 106 -0.99 -7.13 21.07
N GLU A 107 0.22 -6.63 20.83
CA GLU A 107 0.38 -5.45 19.98
C GLU A 107 -0.02 -5.70 18.53
N LEU A 108 0.01 -6.97 18.07
CA LEU A 108 -0.42 -7.35 16.72
C LEU A 108 -1.93 -7.23 16.51
N ASP A 109 -2.72 -7.01 17.56
CA ASP A 109 -4.17 -6.83 17.45
C ASP A 109 -4.58 -5.68 16.51
N ILE A 110 -3.68 -4.73 16.24
CA ILE A 110 -3.94 -3.68 15.24
C ILE A 110 -4.15 -4.23 13.82
N PHE A 111 -3.77 -5.49 13.58
CA PHE A 111 -3.90 -6.21 12.32
C PHE A 111 -5.14 -7.12 12.25
N LEU A 112 -5.93 -7.25 13.32
CA LEU A 112 -7.13 -8.10 13.34
C LEU A 112 -8.24 -7.63 12.39
N TYR A 113 -8.18 -6.39 11.92
CA TYR A 113 -9.19 -5.79 11.04
C TYR A 113 -8.99 -6.13 9.55
N TYR A 114 -7.95 -6.89 9.20
CA TYR A 114 -7.52 -7.03 7.82
C TYR A 114 -7.48 -8.47 7.32
N HIS A 115 -7.64 -8.59 6.00
CA HIS A 115 -7.20 -9.74 5.23
C HIS A 115 -5.94 -9.39 4.45
N PHE A 116 -5.02 -10.34 4.32
CA PHE A 116 -3.77 -10.17 3.59
C PHE A 116 -3.73 -11.12 2.38
N PRO A 117 -4.30 -10.75 1.22
CA PRO A 117 -4.36 -11.63 0.05
C PRO A 117 -3.01 -11.84 -0.64
N LEU A 118 -2.01 -11.02 -0.32
CA LEU A 118 -0.71 -11.00 -1.03
C LEU A 118 0.48 -11.46 -0.16
N LEU A 119 0.22 -11.93 1.06
CA LEU A 119 1.25 -12.09 2.09
C LEU A 119 2.38 -13.06 1.72
N ASP A 120 2.06 -14.05 0.89
CA ASP A 120 2.97 -15.08 0.36
C ASP A 120 3.36 -14.85 -1.10
N MET A 121 3.01 -13.71 -1.70
CA MET A 121 3.32 -13.38 -3.09
C MET A 121 4.47 -12.36 -3.19
N SER A 122 5.40 -12.57 -4.13
CA SER A 122 6.32 -11.52 -4.59
C SER A 122 5.64 -10.62 -5.62
N LYS A 123 6.25 -9.46 -5.93
CA LYS A 123 5.77 -8.62 -7.03
C LYS A 123 5.78 -9.33 -8.38
N ILE A 124 6.73 -10.24 -8.59
CA ILE A 124 6.79 -11.04 -9.81
C ILE A 124 5.67 -12.08 -9.85
N ASP A 125 5.33 -12.69 -8.72
CA ASP A 125 4.17 -13.59 -8.63
C ASP A 125 2.86 -12.84 -8.87
N MET A 126 2.72 -11.64 -8.32
CA MET A 126 1.57 -10.77 -8.59
C MET A 126 1.47 -10.41 -10.07
N GLU A 127 2.58 -10.08 -10.74
CA GLU A 127 2.61 -9.83 -12.17
C GLU A 127 2.17 -11.06 -12.97
N LYS A 128 2.70 -12.23 -12.63
CA LYS A 128 2.33 -13.49 -13.27
C LYS A 128 0.84 -13.76 -13.12
N LYS A 129 0.31 -13.62 -11.90
CA LYS A 129 -1.12 -13.81 -11.62
C LYS A 129 -2.00 -12.81 -12.39
N ALA A 130 -1.57 -11.55 -12.48
CA ALA A 130 -2.29 -10.54 -13.27
C ALA A 130 -2.32 -10.91 -14.76
N LYS A 131 -1.22 -11.39 -15.34
CA LYS A 131 -1.17 -11.89 -16.73
C LYS A 131 -2.06 -13.10 -16.94
N GLU A 132 -1.98 -14.09 -16.07
CA GLU A 132 -2.83 -15.29 -16.12
C GLU A 132 -4.32 -14.95 -16.06
N SER A 133 -4.66 -13.87 -15.35
CA SER A 133 -6.03 -13.39 -15.18
C SER A 133 -6.43 -12.33 -16.21
N GLY A 134 -5.53 -11.95 -17.15
CA GLY A 134 -5.81 -10.98 -18.21
C GLY A 134 -5.90 -9.51 -17.78
N PHE A 135 -5.33 -9.15 -16.62
CA PHE A 135 -5.37 -7.80 -16.03
C PHE A 135 -4.03 -7.05 -16.10
N ASP A 136 -3.01 -7.59 -16.75
CA ASP A 136 -1.66 -7.02 -16.75
C ASP A 136 -1.58 -5.62 -17.39
N ASP A 137 -2.32 -5.39 -18.47
CA ASP A 137 -2.47 -4.09 -19.12
C ASP A 137 -3.06 -3.01 -18.19
N ILE A 138 -4.07 -3.36 -17.37
CA ILE A 138 -4.63 -2.46 -16.34
C ILE A 138 -3.57 -2.20 -15.27
N MET A 139 -2.86 -3.24 -14.84
CA MET A 139 -1.81 -3.11 -13.84
C MET A 139 -0.70 -2.17 -14.30
N GLU A 140 -0.37 -2.12 -15.60
CA GLU A 140 0.60 -1.17 -16.16
C GLU A 140 0.12 0.31 -16.08
N GLN A 141 -1.19 0.56 -15.96
CA GLN A 141 -1.76 1.91 -15.80
C GLN A 141 -1.72 2.42 -14.35
N THR A 142 -1.35 1.58 -13.38
CA THR A 142 -1.33 1.95 -11.96
C THR A 142 -0.18 2.90 -11.61
N TRP A 143 -0.37 3.71 -10.57
CA TRP A 143 0.52 4.80 -10.20
C TRP A 143 1.23 4.58 -8.86
N PHE A 144 2.55 4.75 -8.83
CA PHE A 144 3.36 4.61 -7.60
C PHE A 144 4.35 5.77 -7.38
N CYS A 145 4.63 6.58 -8.40
CA CYS A 145 5.69 7.59 -8.32
C CYS A 145 5.23 8.83 -7.52
N PHE A 146 6.01 9.23 -6.51
CA PHE A 146 5.70 10.44 -5.72
C PHE A 146 5.89 11.75 -6.49
N PHE A 147 6.72 11.75 -7.53
CA PHE A 147 7.12 12.96 -8.23
C PHE A 147 7.10 12.72 -9.74
N PRO A 148 5.92 12.59 -10.38
CA PRO A 148 5.82 12.41 -11.82
C PRO A 148 6.63 13.45 -12.59
N ARG A 149 7.16 13.05 -13.75
CA ARG A 149 7.61 13.97 -14.78
C ARG A 149 6.40 14.71 -15.37
N LYS A 150 6.66 15.78 -16.14
CA LYS A 150 5.59 16.60 -16.75
C LYS A 150 4.70 15.83 -17.73
N ASP A 151 5.26 14.81 -18.37
CA ASP A 151 4.55 13.90 -19.27
C ASP A 151 3.77 12.80 -18.53
N GLY A 152 3.76 12.82 -17.19
CA GLY A 152 3.11 11.82 -16.37
C GLY A 152 3.92 10.54 -16.17
N THR A 153 5.15 10.43 -16.69
CA THR A 153 5.97 9.23 -16.48
C THR A 153 6.63 9.22 -15.09
N PRO A 154 6.97 8.04 -14.53
CA PRO A 154 7.68 7.96 -13.25
C PRO A 154 9.06 8.64 -13.30
N CYS A 155 9.48 9.30 -12.21
CA CYS A 155 10.76 10.04 -12.22
C CYS A 155 12.02 9.18 -12.25
N GLY A 156 11.94 7.92 -11.80
CA GLY A 156 13.12 7.05 -11.66
C GLY A 156 14.01 7.34 -10.44
N LEU A 157 13.66 8.30 -9.58
CA LEU A 157 14.54 8.80 -8.51
C LEU A 157 13.95 8.69 -7.10
N CYS A 158 12.63 8.69 -6.97
CA CYS A 158 11.96 8.57 -5.67
C CYS A 158 12.03 7.14 -5.11
N ASN A 159 11.80 6.97 -3.81
CA ASN A 159 11.86 5.64 -3.18
C ASN A 159 10.94 4.61 -3.86
N PRO A 160 9.65 4.91 -4.14
CA PRO A 160 8.82 3.97 -4.91
C PRO A 160 9.40 3.55 -6.26
N CYS A 161 10.02 4.47 -7.02
CA CYS A 161 10.66 4.13 -8.28
C CYS A 161 11.89 3.22 -8.10
N LYS A 162 12.64 3.39 -7.02
CA LYS A 162 13.80 2.55 -6.70
C LYS A 162 13.34 1.14 -6.30
N TYR A 163 12.40 1.03 -5.38
CA TYR A 163 11.84 -0.26 -4.95
C TYR A 163 11.24 -1.01 -6.13
N THR A 164 10.46 -0.34 -6.98
CA THR A 164 9.89 -0.95 -8.20
C THR A 164 10.98 -1.54 -9.12
N ARG A 165 12.16 -0.93 -9.21
CA ARG A 165 13.30 -1.50 -9.96
C ARG A 165 13.92 -2.69 -9.23
N GLU A 166 14.18 -2.55 -7.93
CA GLU A 166 14.79 -3.57 -7.07
C GLU A 166 13.93 -4.84 -6.99
N GLU A 167 12.60 -4.70 -7.02
CA GLU A 167 11.61 -5.78 -6.99
C GLU A 167 11.32 -6.37 -8.39
N GLY A 168 12.15 -6.06 -9.39
CA GLY A 168 12.09 -6.69 -10.72
C GLY A 168 11.09 -6.07 -11.71
N MET A 169 10.42 -4.97 -11.37
CA MET A 169 9.49 -4.24 -12.25
C MET A 169 10.15 -3.03 -12.95
N GLY A 170 11.46 -3.09 -13.19
CA GLY A 170 12.24 -1.95 -13.71
C GLY A 170 11.76 -1.39 -15.06
N ARG A 171 11.12 -2.21 -15.91
CA ARG A 171 10.52 -1.78 -17.19
C ARG A 171 9.50 -0.64 -17.04
N ARG A 172 8.87 -0.52 -15.86
CA ARG A 172 7.86 0.52 -15.55
C ARG A 172 8.49 1.86 -15.18
N VAL A 173 9.82 1.92 -15.07
CA VAL A 173 10.54 3.07 -14.53
C VAL A 173 11.58 3.54 -15.55
N PRO A 174 11.36 4.66 -16.27
CA PRO A 174 12.33 5.16 -17.23
C PRO A 174 13.61 5.64 -16.55
N ASP A 175 14.73 5.56 -17.26
CA ASP A 175 16.00 6.06 -16.74
C ASP A 175 15.96 7.59 -16.58
N PRO A 176 16.39 8.12 -15.42
CA PRO A 176 16.41 9.55 -15.18
C PRO A 176 17.56 10.21 -15.95
N THR A 177 17.23 11.27 -16.69
CA THR A 177 18.20 12.13 -17.36
C THR A 177 18.98 12.99 -16.36
N ILE A 178 20.05 13.66 -16.82
CA ILE A 178 20.79 14.62 -15.98
C ILE A 178 19.85 15.73 -15.48
N LYS A 179 18.96 16.21 -16.35
CA LYS A 179 17.96 17.23 -16.00
C LYS A 179 17.03 16.75 -14.88
N ASP A 180 16.52 15.52 -14.98
CA ASP A 180 15.65 14.93 -13.95
C ASP A 180 16.34 14.86 -12.59
N LYS A 181 17.63 14.47 -12.58
CA LYS A 181 18.45 14.41 -11.37
C LYS A 181 18.60 15.78 -10.73
N THR A 182 18.88 16.81 -11.52
CA THR A 182 19.00 18.20 -11.05
C THR A 182 17.67 18.72 -10.49
N GLU A 183 16.57 18.54 -11.22
CA GLU A 183 15.24 18.98 -10.77
C GLU A 183 14.82 18.28 -9.47
N PHE A 184 15.06 16.97 -9.37
CA PHE A 184 14.80 16.20 -8.16
C PHE A 184 15.65 16.66 -6.97
N PHE A 185 16.93 16.96 -7.19
CA PHE A 185 17.81 17.49 -6.14
C PHE A 185 17.30 18.85 -5.63
N LEU A 186 17.01 19.79 -6.55
CA LEU A 186 16.46 21.10 -6.19
C LEU A 186 15.14 20.97 -5.41
N ARG A 187 14.27 20.04 -5.81
CA ARG A 187 13.04 19.72 -5.06
C ARG A 187 13.33 19.24 -3.65
N LYS A 188 14.27 18.32 -3.45
CA LYS A 188 14.66 17.83 -2.12
C LYS A 188 15.21 18.95 -1.24
N VAL A 189 16.05 19.83 -1.80
CA VAL A 189 16.57 21.01 -1.08
C VAL A 189 15.40 21.90 -0.66
N ASN A 190 14.49 22.24 -1.57
CA ASN A 190 13.33 23.07 -1.26
C ASN A 190 12.40 22.45 -0.22
N GLN A 191 12.16 21.13 -0.26
CA GLN A 191 11.39 20.43 0.76
C GLN A 191 12.07 20.50 2.13
N LYS A 192 13.40 20.30 2.18
CA LYS A 192 14.17 20.41 3.43
C LYS A 192 14.12 21.82 3.99
N VAL A 193 14.30 22.84 3.15
CA VAL A 193 14.15 24.25 3.55
C VAL A 193 12.75 24.52 4.09
N LYS A 194 11.70 24.07 3.40
CA LYS A 194 10.31 24.21 3.89
C LYS A 194 10.09 23.52 5.23
N SER A 195 10.66 22.34 5.47
CA SER A 195 10.53 21.65 6.77
C SER A 195 11.27 22.35 7.92
N VAL A 196 12.31 23.13 7.61
CA VAL A 196 13.10 23.89 8.60
C VAL A 196 12.48 25.26 8.87
N VAL A 197 11.98 25.93 7.83
CA VAL A 197 11.43 27.30 7.91
C VAL A 197 9.93 27.30 8.26
N GLY A 198 9.16 26.35 7.73
CA GLY A 198 7.72 26.22 7.95
C GLY A 198 7.40 25.28 9.10
N GLY A 199 8.00 25.51 10.27
CA GLY A 199 7.93 24.63 11.46
C GLY A 199 6.61 23.89 11.62
N ARG A 200 6.71 22.61 11.99
CA ARG A 200 5.60 21.68 12.28
C ARG A 200 4.37 22.44 12.78
N LYS A 201 3.37 22.61 11.90
CA LYS A 201 1.98 22.71 12.34
C LYS A 201 1.49 21.29 12.60
#